data_AF-A0AAU9HEJ8-F1
#
_entry.id   AF-A0AAU9HEJ8-F1
#
_cell.length_a   1.000
_cell.length_b   1.000
_cell.length_c   1.000
_cell.angle_alpha   90.00
_cell.angle_beta   90.00
_cell.angle_gamma   90.00
#
_symmetry.space_group_name_H-M   'P 1'
#
loop_
_entity.id
_entity.type
_entity.pdbx_description
1 polymer ?
#
loop_
_entity_poly.entity_id
_entity_poly.type
_entity_poly.pdbx_seq_one_letter_code
_entity_poly.pdbx_strand_id
1 'polypeptide(L)'
;MKQLMISIYLIFTFFCTEAISNDDKTYVSFDVIEMNVERVNDNLFRWIKFHPDSEFPCLRLEILEAGSNALIKRKNICNVYDEALKVTHDFKKLSFLDIYNLSVESQSLTFELELSLISQNVVNMNCSIKIENTDFSPLVCHRSE
;
A
#
# COMPACT_ATOMS: atom_id res chain seq x y z
N MET A 1 -20.24 -45.20 48.66
CA MET A 1 -19.27 -44.89 47.59
C MET A 1 -20.00 -44.12 46.49
N LYS A 2 -19.79 -42.80 46.39
CA LYS A 2 -20.29 -41.97 45.27
C LYS A 2 -19.07 -41.26 44.68
N GLN A 3 -18.66 -41.67 43.49
CA GLN A 3 -17.62 -40.98 42.72
C GLN A 3 -18.23 -39.73 42.10
N LEU A 4 -17.65 -38.57 42.41
CA LEU A 4 -17.93 -37.30 41.76
C LEU A 4 -17.06 -37.23 40.50
N MET A 5 -17.68 -37.28 39.31
CA MET A 5 -17.01 -36.94 38.07
C MET A 5 -16.91 -35.42 37.97
N ILE A 6 -15.69 -34.89 38.07
CA ILE A 6 -15.38 -33.49 37.80
C ILE A 6 -15.20 -33.37 36.29
N SER A 7 -16.17 -32.73 35.63
CA SER A 7 -16.11 -32.37 34.21
C SER A 7 -15.22 -31.14 34.04
N ILE A 8 -14.09 -31.30 33.35
CA ILE A 8 -13.18 -30.20 32.99
C ILE A 8 -13.64 -29.65 31.64
N TYR A 9 -14.30 -28.49 31.66
CA TYR A 9 -14.59 -27.71 30.47
C TYR A 9 -13.29 -27.03 29.99
N LEU A 10 -12.71 -27.54 28.89
CA LEU A 10 -11.67 -26.86 28.14
C LEU A 10 -12.30 -25.69 27.37
N ILE A 11 -12.08 -24.47 27.86
CA ILE A 11 -12.42 -23.24 27.14
C ILE A 11 -11.29 -22.98 26.13
N PHE A 12 -11.54 -23.30 24.86
CA PHE A 12 -10.71 -22.84 23.76
C PHE A 12 -10.99 -21.34 23.55
N THR A 13 -10.18 -20.47 24.14
CA THR A 13 -10.19 -19.05 23.79
C THR A 13 -9.52 -18.90 22.43
N PHE A 14 -10.34 -18.75 21.40
CA PHE A 14 -9.95 -18.35 20.06
C PHE A 14 -9.34 -16.95 20.15
N PHE A 15 -8.01 -16.86 20.16
CA PHE A 15 -7.32 -15.58 20.01
C PHE A 15 -7.55 -15.12 18.57
N CYS A 16 -8.59 -14.30 18.36
CA CYS A 16 -8.67 -13.43 17.19
C CYS A 16 -7.43 -12.55 17.22
N THR A 17 -6.47 -12.84 16.34
CA THR A 17 -5.44 -11.86 16.00
C THR A 17 -6.15 -10.76 15.24
N GLU A 18 -6.40 -9.63 15.89
CA GLU A 18 -6.76 -8.41 15.20
C GLU A 18 -5.62 -8.10 14.24
N ALA A 19 -5.87 -8.31 12.94
CA ALA A 19 -4.97 -7.82 11.90
C ALA A 19 -4.98 -6.30 12.01
N ILE A 20 -3.96 -5.75 12.68
CA ILE A 20 -3.74 -4.31 12.79
C ILE A 20 -3.69 -3.77 11.35
N SER A 21 -4.72 -3.01 10.96
CA SER A 21 -4.75 -2.34 9.68
C SER A 21 -3.53 -1.42 9.60
N ASN A 22 -2.76 -1.55 8.52
CA ASN A 22 -1.56 -0.76 8.28
C ASN A 22 -1.89 0.72 7.96
N ASP A 23 -3.19 1.09 7.92
CA ASP A 23 -3.65 2.42 7.52
C ASP A 23 -3.38 3.51 8.57
N ASP A 24 -3.30 3.14 9.85
CA ASP A 24 -3.32 4.11 10.96
C ASP A 24 -1.93 4.56 11.45
N LYS A 25 -0.86 4.04 10.87
CA LYS A 25 0.50 4.41 11.29
C LYS A 25 0.93 5.74 10.67
N THR A 26 0.80 6.82 11.45
CA THR A 26 1.44 8.13 11.22
C THR A 26 2.96 8.03 11.41
N TYR A 27 3.64 7.38 10.47
CA TYR A 27 5.10 7.40 10.40
C TYR A 27 5.59 8.72 9.81
N VAL A 28 6.39 9.46 10.59
CA VAL A 28 7.50 10.25 10.04
C VAL A 28 8.66 9.26 9.96
N SER A 29 8.82 8.58 8.82
CA SER A 29 9.89 7.59 8.66
C SER A 29 11.13 8.24 8.05
N PHE A 30 12.31 7.92 8.58
CA PHE A 30 13.59 8.21 7.91
C PHE A 30 13.74 7.48 6.57
N ASP A 31 12.87 6.51 6.31
CA ASP A 31 12.87 5.74 5.08
C ASP A 31 12.21 6.47 3.91
N VAL A 32 11.65 7.66 4.12
CA VAL A 32 11.08 8.45 3.00
C VAL A 32 12.22 8.92 2.11
N ILE A 33 12.20 8.51 0.83
CA ILE A 33 13.21 8.88 -0.16
C ILE A 33 12.72 9.92 -1.15
N GLU A 34 11.40 10.03 -1.34
CA GLU A 34 10.78 11.05 -2.18
C GLU A 34 9.42 11.44 -1.60
N MET A 35 9.13 12.74 -1.63
CA MET A 35 7.81 13.26 -1.28
C MET A 35 7.51 14.47 -2.16
N ASN A 36 6.32 14.49 -2.74
CA ASN A 36 5.82 15.60 -3.54
C ASN A 36 4.37 15.89 -3.21
N VAL A 37 3.94 17.13 -3.47
CA VAL A 37 2.58 17.59 -3.26
C VAL A 37 2.15 18.44 -4.44
N GLU A 38 0.94 18.18 -4.93
CA GLU A 38 0.33 18.93 -6.01
C GLU A 38 -1.11 19.29 -5.66
N ARG A 39 -1.60 20.40 -6.23
CA ARG A 39 -3.02 20.75 -6.12
C ARG A 39 -3.79 20.01 -7.21
N VAL A 40 -4.78 19.21 -6.79
CA VAL A 40 -5.66 18.46 -7.68
C VAL A 40 -7.09 18.78 -7.26
N ASN A 41 -7.86 19.37 -8.17
CA ASN A 41 -9.17 19.94 -7.86
C ASN A 41 -9.09 20.95 -6.71
N ASP A 42 -9.96 20.80 -5.70
CA ASP A 42 -10.02 21.68 -4.53
C ASP A 42 -9.10 21.22 -3.38
N ASN A 43 -8.38 20.11 -3.56
CA ASN A 43 -7.57 19.48 -2.52
C ASN A 43 -6.08 19.44 -2.87
N LEU A 44 -5.27 19.09 -1.88
CA LEU A 44 -3.85 18.80 -2.05
C LEU A 44 -3.67 17.28 -2.14
N PHE A 45 -3.01 16.83 -3.18
CA PHE A 45 -2.60 15.45 -3.34
C PHE A 45 -1.12 15.32 -2.99
N ARG A 46 -0.80 14.43 -2.06
CA ARG A 46 0.58 14.15 -1.64
C ARG A 46 0.89 12.69 -1.92
N TRP A 47 2.06 12.42 -2.51
CA TRP A 47 2.62 11.08 -2.58
C TRP A 47 3.98 11.02 -1.88
N ILE A 48 4.23 9.87 -1.26
CA ILE A 48 5.42 9.60 -0.45
C ILE A 48 5.95 8.23 -0.85
N LYS A 49 7.17 8.19 -1.38
CA LYS A 49 7.90 6.95 -1.69
C LYS A 49 8.81 6.60 -0.52
N PHE A 50 8.63 5.40 0.02
CA PHE A 50 9.49 4.84 1.05
C PHE A 50 10.60 3.98 0.42
N HIS A 51 11.73 3.86 1.12
CA HIS A 51 12.87 3.06 0.70
C HIS A 51 12.44 1.57 0.58
N PRO A 52 12.87 0.85 -0.47
CA PRO A 52 12.54 -0.57 -0.64
C PRO A 52 12.95 -1.48 0.53
N ASP A 53 14.06 -1.16 1.20
CA ASP A 53 14.54 -1.91 2.39
C ASP A 53 13.86 -1.52 3.71
N SER A 54 12.90 -0.60 3.69
CA SER A 54 12.19 -0.17 4.89
C SER A 54 11.28 -1.25 5.45
N GLU A 55 10.86 -1.11 6.72
CA GLU A 55 9.81 -1.98 7.26
C GLU A 55 8.45 -1.81 6.55
N PHE A 56 8.31 -0.72 5.80
CA PHE A 56 7.11 -0.26 5.11
C PHE A 56 7.41 0.19 3.66
N PRO A 57 7.80 -0.72 2.75
CA PRO A 57 8.26 -0.38 1.41
C PRO A 57 7.07 -0.14 0.47
N CYS A 58 6.27 0.89 0.75
CA CYS A 58 5.04 1.20 0.04
C CYS A 58 5.15 2.57 -0.66
N LEU A 59 4.29 2.80 -1.65
CA LEU A 59 3.95 4.15 -2.09
C LEU A 59 2.71 4.61 -1.33
N ARG A 60 2.83 5.69 -0.56
CA ARG A 60 1.69 6.28 0.17
C ARG A 60 1.11 7.44 -0.60
N LEU A 61 -0.19 7.41 -0.77
CA LEU A 61 -1.00 8.45 -1.41
C LEU A 61 -1.90 9.08 -0.36
N GLU A 62 -1.99 10.40 -0.36
CA GLU A 62 -2.81 11.16 0.57
C GLU A 62 -3.56 12.28 -0.14
N ILE A 63 -4.83 12.46 0.19
CA ILE A 63 -5.62 13.64 -0.15
C ILE A 63 -5.75 14.44 1.13
N LEU A 64 -5.39 15.72 1.07
CA LEU A 64 -5.45 16.67 2.17
C LEU A 64 -6.37 17.83 1.78
N GLU A 65 -7.14 18.33 2.74
CA GLU A 65 -7.93 19.54 2.55
C GLU A 65 -7.00 20.74 2.32
N ALA A 66 -7.28 21.51 1.26
CA ALA A 66 -6.47 22.69 0.97
C ALA A 66 -6.66 23.78 2.03
N GLY A 67 -5.54 24.30 2.55
CA GLY A 67 -5.52 25.39 3.54
C GLY A 67 -5.39 24.91 4.98
N SER A 68 -6.10 23.85 5.37
CA SER A 68 -5.94 23.22 6.70
C SER A 68 -4.88 22.12 6.73
N ASN A 69 -4.59 21.52 5.57
CA ASN A 69 -3.77 20.31 5.41
C ASN A 69 -4.31 19.10 6.20
N ALA A 70 -5.59 19.11 6.56
CA ALA A 70 -6.22 17.99 7.25
C ALA A 70 -6.28 16.78 6.31
N LEU A 71 -5.92 15.59 6.82
CA LEU A 71 -5.96 14.35 6.06
C LEU A 71 -7.42 13.97 5.77
N ILE A 72 -7.78 13.92 4.48
CA ILE A 72 -9.10 13.45 4.01
C ILE A 72 -9.03 11.94 3.79
N LYS A 73 -8.03 11.48 3.04
CA LYS A 73 -7.88 10.07 2.66
C LYS A 73 -6.42 9.68 2.59
N ARG A 74 -6.11 8.45 3.02
CA ARG A 74 -4.82 7.79 2.81
C ARG A 74 -5.04 6.47 2.06
N LYS A 75 -4.11 6.13 1.17
CA LYS A 75 -4.00 4.82 0.55
C LYS A 75 -2.53 4.42 0.48
N ASN A 76 -2.22 3.20 0.94
CA ASN A 76 -0.88 2.65 0.83
C ASN A 76 -0.87 1.57 -0.25
N ILE A 77 0.02 1.72 -1.23
CA ILE A 77 0.28 0.73 -2.28
C ILE A 77 1.53 -0.04 -1.85
N CYS A 78 1.32 -1.22 -1.29
CA CYS A 78 2.37 -2.11 -0.78
C CYS A 78 2.47 -3.42 -1.57
N ASN A 79 1.61 -3.59 -2.57
CA ASN A 79 1.55 -4.75 -3.44
C ASN A 79 0.87 -4.37 -4.74
N VAL A 80 1.05 -5.21 -5.75
CA VAL A 80 0.38 -5.09 -7.05
C VAL A 80 -0.11 -6.46 -7.52
N TYR A 81 -1.26 -6.48 -8.17
CA TYR A 81 -1.80 -7.68 -8.77
C TYR A 81 -1.36 -7.79 -10.23
N ASP A 82 -0.77 -8.92 -10.59
CA ASP A 82 -0.36 -9.27 -11.93
C ASP A 82 -1.44 -10.13 -12.59
N GLU A 83 -2.18 -9.53 -13.52
CA GLU A 83 -3.25 -10.20 -14.24
C GLU A 83 -2.79 -11.34 -15.15
N ALA A 84 -1.55 -11.29 -15.66
CA ALA A 84 -1.04 -12.30 -16.58
C ALA A 84 -0.65 -13.59 -15.83
N LEU A 85 -0.07 -13.44 -14.64
CA LEU A 85 0.31 -14.56 -13.77
C LEU A 85 -0.77 -14.93 -12.74
N LYS A 86 -1.83 -14.11 -12.61
CA LYS A 86 -2.89 -14.26 -11.60
C LYS A 86 -2.32 -14.35 -10.18
N VAL A 87 -1.35 -13.48 -9.88
CA VAL A 87 -0.63 -13.46 -8.59
C VAL A 87 -0.49 -12.03 -8.06
N THR A 88 -0.48 -11.86 -6.74
CA THR A 88 -0.15 -10.60 -6.09
C THR A 88 1.32 -10.57 -5.70
N HIS A 89 2.04 -9.55 -6.16
CA HIS A 89 3.41 -9.27 -5.77
C HIS A 89 3.43 -8.35 -4.56
N ASP A 90 3.77 -8.92 -3.40
CA ASP A 90 3.97 -8.18 -2.15
C ASP A 90 5.36 -7.54 -2.15
N PHE A 91 5.42 -6.21 -2.04
CA PHE A 91 6.67 -5.44 -2.13
C PHE A 91 7.71 -5.88 -1.11
N LYS A 92 7.28 -6.33 0.08
CA LYS A 92 8.19 -6.81 1.14
C LYS A 92 8.86 -8.15 0.83
N LYS A 93 8.34 -8.89 -0.15
CA LYS A 93 8.85 -10.22 -0.55
C LYS A 93 9.68 -10.19 -1.83
N LEU A 94 9.84 -9.02 -2.44
CA LEU A 94 10.66 -8.84 -3.63
C LEU A 94 12.15 -8.81 -3.25
N SER A 95 13.00 -9.26 -4.17
CA SER A 95 14.45 -9.08 -4.02
C SER A 95 14.89 -7.68 -4.43
N PHE A 96 14.11 -7.01 -5.27
CA PHE A 96 14.29 -5.61 -5.65
C PHE A 96 12.94 -5.01 -6.03
N LEU A 97 12.75 -3.74 -5.67
CA LEU A 97 11.61 -2.91 -6.01
C LEU A 97 12.13 -1.52 -6.36
N ASP A 98 11.72 -1.00 -7.52
CA ASP A 98 11.78 0.44 -7.77
C ASP A 98 10.42 0.98 -8.24
N ILE A 99 10.16 2.24 -7.90
CA ILE A 99 8.97 3.00 -8.27
C ILE A 99 9.46 4.30 -8.89
N TYR A 100 9.26 4.49 -10.19
CA TYR A 100 9.83 5.63 -10.90
C TYR A 100 8.82 6.25 -11.87
N ASN A 101 9.21 7.36 -12.49
CA ASN A 101 8.34 8.15 -13.39
C ASN A 101 6.99 8.53 -12.76
N LEU A 102 6.98 8.85 -11.45
CA LEU A 102 5.77 9.33 -10.79
C LEU A 102 5.37 10.70 -11.36
N SER A 103 4.16 10.77 -11.90
CA SER A 103 3.63 12.01 -12.46
C SER A 103 2.13 12.11 -12.27
N VAL A 104 1.64 13.33 -12.08
CA VAL A 104 0.21 13.60 -11.99
C VAL A 104 -0.22 14.35 -13.23
N GLU A 105 -1.10 13.73 -14.01
CA GLU A 105 -1.69 14.34 -15.21
C GLU A 105 -3.20 14.17 -15.19
N SER A 106 -3.94 15.26 -15.40
CA SER A 106 -5.40 15.23 -15.51
C SER A 106 -6.10 14.45 -14.38
N GLN A 107 -5.67 14.66 -13.12
CA GLN A 107 -6.19 13.97 -11.92
C GLN A 107 -5.90 12.47 -11.87
N SER A 108 -4.90 11.99 -12.62
CA SER A 108 -4.41 10.62 -12.53
C SER A 108 -2.96 10.64 -12.12
N LEU A 109 -2.61 9.91 -11.05
CA LEU A 109 -1.22 9.57 -10.77
C LEU A 109 -0.85 8.37 -11.64
N THR A 110 0.23 8.49 -12.42
CA THR A 110 0.87 7.40 -13.14
C THR A 110 2.26 7.17 -12.59
N PHE A 111 2.71 5.92 -12.63
CA PHE A 111 4.06 5.53 -12.22
C PHE A 111 4.41 4.18 -12.81
N GLU A 112 5.69 3.88 -12.85
CA GLU A 112 6.23 2.60 -13.29
C GLU A 112 6.80 1.83 -12.10
N LEU A 113 6.71 0.51 -12.17
CA LEU A 113 7.26 -0.43 -11.20
C LEU A 113 8.25 -1.36 -11.89
N GLU A 114 9.44 -1.51 -11.31
CA GLU A 114 10.35 -2.61 -11.62
C GLU A 114 10.40 -3.57 -10.43
N LEU A 115 9.98 -4.81 -10.65
CA LEU A 115 9.83 -5.82 -9.61
C LEU A 115 10.76 -7.00 -9.91
N SER A 116 11.76 -7.24 -9.08
CA SER A 116 12.53 -8.49 -9.17
C SER A 116 11.95 -9.54 -8.23
N LEU A 117 11.57 -10.68 -8.83
CA LEU A 117 11.15 -11.85 -8.08
C LEU A 117 12.39 -12.63 -7.62
N ILE A 118 12.26 -13.34 -6.49
CA ILE A 118 13.33 -14.21 -5.95
C ILE A 118 13.78 -15.25 -7.00
N SER A 119 12.90 -15.63 -7.94
CA SER A 119 13.19 -16.53 -9.05
C SER A 119 13.93 -15.89 -10.24
N GLN A 120 14.52 -14.70 -10.07
CA GLN A 120 15.29 -13.93 -11.05
C GLN A 120 14.53 -13.37 -12.27
N ASN A 121 13.20 -13.43 -12.26
CA ASN A 121 12.40 -12.73 -13.28
C ASN A 121 12.17 -11.28 -12.84
N VAL A 122 12.50 -10.35 -13.73
CA VAL A 122 12.13 -8.93 -13.62
C VAL A 122 10.77 -8.73 -14.28
N VAL A 123 9.85 -8.07 -13.59
CA VAL A 123 8.54 -7.69 -14.08
C VAL A 123 8.42 -6.18 -14.03
N ASN A 124 8.23 -5.56 -15.20
CA ASN A 124 7.97 -4.14 -15.30
C ASN A 124 6.46 -3.91 -15.44
N MET A 125 5.92 -2.92 -14.73
CA MET A 125 4.50 -2.59 -14.78
C MET A 125 4.27 -1.09 -14.87
N ASN A 126 3.34 -0.70 -15.74
CA ASN A 126 2.79 0.65 -15.79
C ASN A 126 1.52 0.70 -14.94
N CYS A 127 1.52 1.57 -13.95
CA CYS A 127 0.44 1.71 -12.98
C CYS A 127 -0.24 3.08 -13.09
N SER A 128 -1.54 3.11 -12.83
CA SER A 128 -2.32 4.33 -12.77
C SER A 128 -3.39 4.25 -11.68
N ILE A 129 -3.68 5.40 -11.09
CA ILE A 129 -4.75 5.58 -10.12
C ILE A 129 -5.35 6.96 -10.28
N LYS A 130 -6.68 7.02 -10.42
CA LYS A 130 -7.39 8.30 -10.49
C LYS A 130 -7.55 8.87 -9.09
N ILE A 131 -7.30 10.17 -8.99
CA ILE A 131 -7.45 10.99 -7.81
C ILE A 131 -8.82 11.65 -7.94
N GLU A 132 -9.79 11.13 -7.20
CA GLU A 132 -11.10 11.76 -7.09
C GLU A 132 -11.05 12.85 -6.02
N ASN A 133 -12.15 13.59 -5.82
CA ASN A 133 -12.10 14.73 -4.90
C ASN A 133 -11.73 14.32 -3.47
N THR A 134 -12.29 13.23 -2.96
CA THR A 134 -12.07 12.76 -1.57
C THR A 134 -11.70 11.28 -1.48
N ASP A 135 -11.46 10.61 -2.61
CA ASP A 135 -11.13 9.19 -2.65
C ASP A 135 -10.19 8.86 -3.82
N PHE A 136 -9.73 7.61 -3.86
CA PHE A 136 -8.93 7.08 -4.94
C PHE A 136 -9.65 5.95 -5.66
N SER A 137 -9.53 5.90 -6.99
CA SER A 137 -9.98 4.73 -7.74
C SER A 137 -9.20 3.47 -7.33
N PRO A 138 -9.67 2.27 -7.75
CA PRO A 138 -8.82 1.09 -7.76
C PRO A 138 -7.50 1.37 -8.49
N LEU A 139 -6.42 0.77 -7.99
CA LEU A 139 -5.13 0.79 -8.67
C LEU A 139 -5.22 -0.12 -9.89
N VAL A 140 -4.81 0.38 -11.05
CA VAL A 140 -4.77 -0.40 -12.29
C VAL A 140 -3.32 -0.47 -12.75
N CYS A 141 -2.79 -1.68 -12.87
CA CYS A 141 -1.44 -1.91 -13.36
C CYS A 141 -1.44 -2.92 -14.49
N HIS A 142 -0.62 -2.67 -15.50
CA HIS A 142 -0.42 -3.54 -16.64
C HIS A 142 1.07 -3.81 -16.80
N ARG A 143 1.44 -5.03 -17.21
CA ARG A 143 2.83 -5.30 -17.57
C ARG A 143 3.25 -4.41 -18.73
N SER A 144 4.44 -3.84 -18.64
CA SER A 144 5.08 -3.14 -19.76
C SER A 144 5.64 -4.19 -20.71
N GLU A 145 5.29 -4.10 -21.99
CA GLU A 145 5.80 -5.01 -23.04
C GLU A 145 7.30 -4.81 -23.30
#